data_AF-A0A366LF97-F1
#
_entry.id   AF-A0A366LF97-F1
#
_cell.length_a   1.000
_cell.length_b   1.000
_cell.length_c   1.000
_cell.angle_alpha   90.00
_cell.angle_beta   90.00
_cell.angle_gamma   90.00
#
_symmetry.space_group_name_H-M   'P 1'
#
loop_
_entity.id
_entity.type
_entity.pdbx_description
1 polymer ?
#
loop_
_entity_poly.entity_id
_entity_poly.type
_entity_poly.pdbx_seq_one_letter_code
_entity_poly.pdbx_strand_id
1 'polypeptide(L)'
;MAPSVKYQVFVEVLTGQSTQGEAADKYGVNRMTVNQICKMAKQGALNALAGTSIVGRPGRSPEAVELEAARREIERLRATVTEQAVALHLHQGKSLWG
;
A
#
# COMPACT_ATOMS: atom_id res chain seq x y z
N MET A 1 19.95 -3.52 9.66
CA MET A 1 20.45 -4.41 8.59
C MET A 1 20.16 -3.80 7.23
N ALA A 2 21.17 -3.73 6.36
CA ALA A 2 21.00 -3.30 4.97
C ALA A 2 20.06 -4.25 4.20
N PRO A 3 19.35 -3.78 3.15
CA PRO A 3 18.43 -4.61 2.37
C PRO A 3 19.08 -5.87 1.79
N SER A 4 20.32 -5.76 1.29
CA SER A 4 21.09 -6.90 0.77
C SER A 4 21.32 -7.99 1.82
N VAL A 5 21.59 -7.61 3.07
CA VAL A 5 21.79 -8.56 4.17
C VAL A 5 20.47 -9.25 4.53
N LYS A 6 19.35 -8.51 4.56
CA LYS A 6 18.02 -9.12 4.76
C LYS A 6 17.68 -10.12 3.66
N TYR A 7 18.03 -9.80 2.42
CA TYR A 7 17.85 -10.71 1.29
C TYR A 7 18.67 -11.99 1.46
N GLN A 8 19.95 -11.87 1.87
CA GLN A 8 20.79 -13.05 2.12
C GLN A 8 20.23 -13.95 3.25
N VAL A 9 19.77 -13.36 4.36
CA VAL A 9 19.09 -14.09 5.44
C VAL A 9 17.88 -14.85 4.90
N PHE A 10 17.06 -14.20 4.08
CA PHE A 10 15.89 -14.83 3.47
C PHE A 10 16.28 -15.99 2.55
N VAL A 11 17.28 -15.82 1.69
CA VAL A 11 17.76 -16.87 0.77
C VAL A 11 18.23 -18.10 1.55
N GLU A 12 19.09 -17.92 2.54
CA GLU A 12 19.65 -19.04 3.32
C GLU A 12 18.57 -19.85 4.05
N VAL A 13 17.59 -19.16 4.64
CA VAL A 13 16.45 -19.81 5.30
C VAL A 13 15.52 -20.49 4.29
N LEU A 14 15.26 -19.85 3.14
CA LEU A 14 14.38 -20.39 2.10
C LEU A 14 14.97 -21.65 1.45
N THR A 15 16.28 -21.69 1.22
CA THR A 15 16.97 -22.84 0.64
C THR A 15 17.29 -23.93 1.66
N GLY A 16 16.96 -23.72 2.93
CA GLY A 16 17.28 -24.66 4.01
C GLY A 16 18.77 -24.75 4.34
N GLN A 17 19.58 -23.77 3.92
CA GLN A 17 21.01 -23.67 4.28
C GLN A 17 21.20 -23.29 5.75
N SER A 18 20.19 -22.67 6.36
CA SER A 18 20.15 -22.39 7.78
C SER A 18 18.72 -22.44 8.27
N THR A 19 18.50 -22.97 9.48
CA THR A 19 17.23 -22.77 10.17
C THR A 19 17.09 -21.31 10.58
N GLN A 20 15.87 -20.88 10.91
CA GLN A 20 15.66 -19.51 11.42
C GLN A 20 16.43 -19.21 12.71
N GLY A 21 16.75 -20.24 13.51
CA GLY A 21 17.58 -20.10 14.72
C GLY A 21 19.03 -19.87 14.38
N GLU A 22 19.58 -20.72 13.51
CA GLU A 22 20.97 -20.59 13.04
C GLU A 22 21.22 -19.27 12.31
N ALA A 23 20.24 -18.81 11.50
CA ALA A 23 20.31 -17.50 10.87
C ALA A 23 20.21 -16.36 11.89
N ALA A 24 19.43 -16.52 12.96
CA ALA A 24 19.38 -15.52 14.03
C ALA A 24 20.76 -15.36 14.70
N ASP A 25 21.40 -16.48 15.04
CA ASP A 25 22.72 -16.52 15.67
C ASP A 25 23.81 -15.99 14.72
N LYS A 26 23.84 -16.46 13.47
CA LYS A 26 24.84 -16.07 12.46
C LYS A 26 24.84 -14.57 12.16
N TYR A 27 23.67 -13.94 12.13
CA TYR A 27 23.53 -12.52 11.82
C TYR A 27 23.39 -11.63 13.06
N GLY A 28 23.48 -12.20 14.27
CA GLY A 28 23.38 -11.45 15.53
C GLY A 28 22.02 -10.77 15.73
N VAL A 29 20.93 -11.41 15.29
CA VAL A 29 19.56 -10.87 15.38
C VAL A 29 18.64 -11.82 16.13
N ASN A 30 17.48 -11.33 16.58
CA ASN A 30 16.47 -12.20 17.18
C ASN A 30 15.76 -13.04 16.10
N ARG A 31 15.37 -14.27 16.44
CA ARG A 31 14.53 -15.16 15.63
C ARG A 31 13.25 -14.49 15.13
N MET A 32 12.65 -13.57 15.91
CA MET A 32 11.49 -12.78 15.48
C MET A 32 11.83 -11.85 14.29
N THR A 33 13.03 -11.27 14.27
CA THR A 33 13.51 -10.44 13.15
C THR A 33 13.68 -11.29 11.90
N VAL A 34 14.24 -12.49 12.01
CA VAL A 34 14.36 -13.44 10.89
C VAL A 34 12.99 -13.83 10.36
N ASN A 35 12.04 -14.16 11.25
CA ASN A 35 10.66 -14.44 10.89
C ASN A 35 10.00 -13.28 10.13
N GLN A 36 10.19 -12.05 10.61
CA GLN A 36 9.64 -10.87 9.97
C GLN A 36 10.26 -10.63 8.58
N ILE A 37 11.56 -10.85 8.42
CA ILE A 37 12.25 -10.79 7.12
C ILE A 37 11.64 -11.80 6.15
N CYS A 38 11.52 -13.07 6.55
CA CYS A 38 10.94 -14.12 5.70
C CYS A 38 9.48 -13.83 5.33
N LYS A 39 8.68 -13.37 6.30
CA LYS A 39 7.27 -12.99 6.07
C LYS A 39 7.15 -11.84 5.07
N MET A 40 7.92 -10.77 5.25
CA MET A 40 7.89 -9.61 4.36
C MET A 40 8.40 -9.95 2.95
N ALA A 41 9.48 -10.73 2.83
CA ALA A 41 10.01 -11.15 1.54
C ALA A 41 8.98 -12.02 0.78
N LYS A 42 8.36 -13.00 1.45
CA LYS A 42 7.31 -13.83 0.87
C LYS A 42 6.09 -13.01 0.47
N GLN A 43 5.60 -12.12 1.33
CA GLN A 43 4.45 -11.28 1.02
C GLN A 43 4.76 -10.30 -0.12
N GLY A 44 5.96 -9.71 -0.16
CA GLY A 44 6.39 -8.85 -1.24
C GLY A 44 6.43 -9.58 -2.58
N ALA A 45 6.97 -10.80 -2.62
CA ALA A 45 6.95 -11.64 -3.81
C ALA A 45 5.53 -12.01 -4.24
N LEU A 46 4.65 -12.40 -3.30
CA LEU A 46 3.25 -12.71 -3.59
C LEU A 46 2.48 -11.48 -4.09
N ASN A 47 2.71 -10.31 -3.51
CA ASN A 47 2.09 -9.05 -3.95
C ASN A 47 2.56 -8.68 -5.36
N ALA A 48 3.86 -8.82 -5.62
CA ALA A 48 4.41 -8.60 -6.95
C ALA A 48 3.75 -9.58 -7.94
N LEU A 49 3.75 -10.88 -7.66
CA LEU A 49 3.14 -11.91 -8.52
C LEU A 49 1.64 -11.71 -8.72
N ALA A 50 0.89 -11.34 -7.68
CA ALA A 50 -0.53 -11.00 -7.77
C ALA A 50 -0.79 -9.73 -8.61
N GLY A 51 0.15 -8.78 -8.59
CA GLY A 51 0.18 -7.62 -9.49
C GLY A 51 0.78 -7.91 -10.87
N THR A 52 1.38 -9.09 -11.08
CA THR A 52 2.05 -9.51 -12.33
C THR A 52 1.04 -10.11 -13.31
N SER A 53 -0.02 -9.37 -13.63
CA SER A 53 -0.74 -9.56 -14.90
C SER A 53 -0.30 -8.58 -15.98
N ILE A 54 0.63 -7.64 -15.70
CA ILE A 54 1.13 -6.70 -16.72
C ILE A 54 2.64 -6.48 -16.57
N VAL A 55 3.42 -7.22 -17.36
CA VAL A 55 4.81 -6.86 -17.67
C VAL A 55 4.81 -5.44 -18.25
N GLY A 56 5.49 -4.50 -17.56
CA GLY A 56 5.69 -3.13 -18.05
C GLY A 56 4.79 -2.04 -17.45
N ARG A 57 3.84 -2.34 -16.56
CA ARG A 57 3.09 -1.31 -15.82
C ARG A 57 3.51 -1.34 -14.36
N PRO A 58 4.08 -0.27 -13.79
CA PRO A 58 4.38 -0.24 -12.36
C PRO A 58 3.08 -0.51 -11.61
N GLY A 59 3.06 -1.62 -10.87
CA GLY A 59 1.90 -2.07 -10.12
C GLY A 59 1.40 -0.93 -9.25
N ARG A 60 0.14 -0.53 -9.44
CA ARG A 60 -0.49 0.44 -8.54
C ARG A 60 -0.46 -0.19 -7.15
N SER A 61 0.28 0.42 -6.22
CA SER A 61 0.22 0.02 -4.82
C SER A 61 -1.24 0.05 -4.35
N PRO A 62 -1.61 -0.76 -3.34
CA PRO A 62 -2.92 -0.63 -2.69
C PRO A 62 -3.24 0.82 -2.33
N GLU A 63 -2.26 1.55 -1.80
CA GLU A 63 -2.34 2.99 -1.52
C GLU A 63 -2.66 3.83 -2.77
N ALA A 64 -2.13 3.51 -3.95
CA ALA A 64 -2.42 4.22 -5.19
C ALA A 64 -3.84 3.95 -5.69
N VAL A 65 -4.36 2.74 -5.48
CA VAL A 65 -5.75 2.39 -5.79
C VAL A 65 -6.71 3.12 -4.86
N GLU A 66 -6.42 3.13 -3.55
CA GLU A 66 -7.19 3.86 -2.55
C GLU A 66 -7.16 5.37 -2.80
N LEU A 67 -5.99 5.92 -3.13
CA LEU A 67 -5.83 7.34 -3.47
C LEU A 67 -6.66 7.72 -4.71
N GLU A 68 -6.69 6.85 -5.73
CA GLU A 68 -7.50 7.09 -6.92
C GLU A 68 -9.01 7.04 -6.61
N ALA A 69 -9.45 6.08 -5.79
CA ALA A 69 -10.83 6.00 -5.33
C ALA A 69 -11.24 7.25 -4.53
N ALA A 70 -10.38 7.70 -3.60
CA ALA A 70 -10.60 8.91 -2.81
C ALA A 70 -10.67 10.16 -3.70
N ARG A 71 -9.80 10.27 -4.71
CA ARG A 71 -9.82 11.40 -5.67
C ARG A 71 -11.12 11.45 -6.47
N ARG A 72 -11.63 10.30 -6.93
CA ARG A 72 -12.92 10.23 -7.63
C ARG A 72 -14.08 10.67 -6.73
N GLU A 73 -14.06 10.25 -5.47
CA GLU A 73 -15.11 10.64 -4.53
C GLU A 73 -15.06 12.13 -4.19
N ILE A 74 -13.87 12.71 -4.04
CA ILE A 74 -13.70 14.16 -3.87
C ILE A 74 -14.33 14.92 -5.05
N GLU A 75 -14.10 14.46 -6.27
CA GLU A 75 -14.65 15.13 -7.45
C GLU A 75 -16.18 15.05 -7.50
N ARG A 76 -16.74 13.88 -7.17
CA ARG A 76 -18.20 13.71 -7.03
C ARG A 76 -18.78 14.65 -5.97
N LEU A 77 -18.15 14.71 -4.79
CA LEU A 77 -18.61 15.57 -3.71
C LEU A 77 -18.50 17.06 -4.06
N ARG A 78 -17.44 17.48 -4.76
CA ARG A 78 -17.30 18.86 -5.26
C ARG A 78 -18.44 19.27 -6.19
N ALA A 79 -18.82 18.39 -7.12
CA ALA A 79 -19.96 18.64 -8.00
C ALA A 79 -21.25 18.82 -7.19
N THR A 80 -21.54 17.90 -6.26
CA THR A 80 -22.74 18.00 -5.40
C THR A 80 -22.74 19.27 -4.55
N VAL A 81 -21.62 19.63 -3.91
CA VAL A 81 -21.53 20.85 -3.10
C VAL A 81 -21.74 22.10 -3.95
N THR A 82 -21.22 22.11 -5.18
CA THR A 82 -21.43 23.23 -6.12
C THR A 82 -22.90 23.39 -6.47
N GLU A 83 -23.59 22.30 -6.80
CA GLU A 83 -25.04 22.30 -7.09
C GLU A 83 -25.84 22.80 -5.89
N GLN A 84 -25.53 22.33 -4.69
CA GLN A 84 -26.19 22.75 -3.46
C GLN A 84 -25.96 24.24 -3.15
N ALA A 85 -24.74 24.74 -3.37
CA ALA A 85 -24.42 26.15 -3.17
C ALA A 85 -25.22 27.05 -4.12
N VAL A 86 -25.36 26.65 -5.39
CA VAL A 86 -26.18 27.38 -6.37
C VAL A 86 -27.66 27.37 -5.95
N ALA A 87 -28.20 26.21 -5.58
CA ALA A 87 -29.59 26.09 -5.13
C ALA A 87 -29.86 26.96 -3.89
N LEU A 88 -28.95 26.96 -2.91
CA LEU A 88 -29.05 27.79 -1.71
C LEU A 88 -29.00 29.28 -2.04
N HIS A 89 -28.07 29.70 -2.89
CA HIS A 89 -27.97 31.10 -3.31
C HIS A 89 -29.25 31.59 -4.02
N LEU A 90 -29.81 30.78 -4.92
CA LEU A 90 -31.07 31.10 -5.59
C LEU A 90 -32.25 31.18 -4.62
N HIS A 91 -32.30 30.30 -3.61
CA HIS A 91 -33.34 30.34 -2.58
C HIS A 91 -33.20 31.60 -1.71
N GLN A 92 -32.00 31.90 -1.23
CA GLN A 92 -31.73 33.08 -0.40
C GLN A 92 -31.95 34.39 -1.17
N GLY A 93 -31.58 34.46 -2.45
CA GLY A 93 -31.81 35.63 -3.30
C GLY A 93 -33.30 35.91 -3.53
N LYS A 94 -34.15 34.87 -3.62
CA LYS A 94 -35.61 35.01 -3.70
C LYS A 94 -36.21 35.59 -2.41
N SER A 95 -35.65 35.30 -1.25
CA SER A 95 -36.13 35.82 0.04
C SER A 95 -35.88 37.32 0.24
N LEU A 96 -34.98 37.95 -0.53
CA LEU A 96 -34.65 39.38 -0.40
C LEU A 96 -35.57 40.31 -1.22
N TRP A 97 -36.41 39.77 -2.11
CA TRP A 97 -37.32 40.53 -2.98
C TRP A 97 -38.80 40.17 -2.76
N GLY A 98 -39.11 39.43 -1.69
CA GLY A 98 -40.46 39.05 -1.28
C GLY A 98 -40.98 39.87 -0.11
#